data_AF-A0A7Y6X436-F1
#
_entry.id   AF-A0A7Y6X436-F1
#
_cell.length_a   1.000
_cell.length_b   1.000
_cell.length_c   1.000
_cell.angle_alpha   90.00
_cell.angle_beta   90.00
_cell.angle_gamma   90.00
#
_symmetry.space_group_name_H-M   'P 1'
#
loop_
_entity.id
_entity.type
_entity.pdbx_description
1 polymer ?
#
loop_
_entity_poly.entity_id
_entity_poly.type
_entity_poly.pdbx_seq_one_letter_code
_entity_poly.pdbx_strand_id
1 'polypeptide(L)'
;PWNVGQAAEAALRAVGTLAWDGVSRWEPRAAGDVGRMLLVNALLPEATPAGRGGLLGAAGRLLSEVSPVRLVFARDASAAAVLQGALANG
;
A
#
# COMPACT_ATOMS: atom_id res chain seq x y z
N PRO A 1 -15.36 1.22 -18.00
CA PRO A 1 -13.98 0.69 -17.81
C PRO A 1 -13.14 1.71 -17.06
N TRP A 2 -12.34 1.29 -16.07
CA TRP A 2 -11.48 2.20 -15.29
C TRP A 2 -10.31 2.78 -16.10
N ASN A 3 -10.15 2.34 -17.35
CA ASN A 3 -9.09 2.69 -18.27
C ASN A 3 -9.57 3.51 -19.51
N VAL A 4 -10.70 4.23 -19.42
CA VAL A 4 -11.15 5.11 -20.51
C VAL A 4 -10.59 6.52 -20.29
N GLY A 5 -9.72 6.97 -21.20
CA GLY A 5 -9.08 8.29 -21.16
C GLY A 5 -7.55 8.21 -21.30
N GLN A 6 -6.91 9.36 -21.52
CA GLN A 6 -5.44 9.46 -21.54
C GLN A 6 -4.98 9.96 -20.18
N ALA A 7 -4.37 9.08 -19.37
CA ALA A 7 -3.87 9.46 -18.06
C ALA A 7 -2.68 10.43 -18.22
N ALA A 8 -2.84 11.66 -17.73
CA ALA A 8 -1.80 12.69 -17.78
C ALA A 8 -0.80 12.56 -16.62
N GLU A 9 -1.23 12.01 -15.48
CA GLU A 9 -0.44 11.87 -14.27
C GLU A 9 -0.79 10.57 -13.54
N ALA A 10 0.19 9.99 -12.86
CA ALA A 10 0.01 8.89 -11.93
C ALA A 10 0.72 9.23 -10.61
N ALA A 11 -0.01 9.13 -9.51
CA ALA A 11 0.52 9.37 -8.17
C ALA A 11 0.23 8.18 -7.25
N LEU A 12 1.23 7.78 -6.47
CA LEU A 12 1.05 6.76 -5.44
C LEU A 12 0.44 7.40 -4.18
N ARG A 13 -0.86 7.19 -3.97
CA ARG A 13 -1.60 7.82 -2.86
C ARG A 13 -1.57 7.02 -1.56
N ALA A 14 -1.44 5.70 -1.66
CA ALA A 14 -1.42 4.81 -0.50
C ALA A 14 -0.57 3.56 -0.78
N VAL A 15 0.04 3.03 0.27
CA VAL A 15 0.76 1.75 0.26
C VAL A 15 0.32 0.94 1.47
N GLY A 16 0.19 -0.36 1.34
CA GLY A 16 -0.45 -1.10 2.42
C GLY A 16 -0.51 -2.60 2.28
N THR A 17 -1.29 -3.18 3.18
CA THR A 17 -1.48 -4.61 3.31
C THR A 17 -2.87 -5.00 2.89
N LEU A 18 -3.02 -6.19 2.30
CA LEU A 18 -4.32 -6.78 2.04
C LEU A 18 -4.68 -7.75 3.17
N ALA A 19 -5.94 -7.72 3.61
CA ALA A 19 -6.49 -8.65 4.59
C ALA A 19 -7.89 -9.07 4.17
N TRP A 20 -8.34 -10.21 4.66
CA TRP A 20 -9.65 -10.75 4.33
C TRP A 20 -10.49 -10.93 5.60
N ASP A 21 -11.73 -10.46 5.56
CA ASP A 21 -12.72 -10.56 6.64
C ASP A 21 -14.16 -10.57 6.06
N GLY A 22 -15.19 -10.44 6.89
CA GLY A 22 -16.59 -10.39 6.49
C GLY A 22 -17.05 -9.07 5.85
N VAL A 23 -16.37 -7.94 6.09
CA VAL A 23 -16.77 -6.61 5.58
C VAL A 23 -15.58 -5.83 5.04
N SER A 24 -15.73 -5.30 3.82
CA SER A 24 -14.72 -4.47 3.16
C SER A 24 -14.57 -3.12 3.88
N ARG A 25 -13.32 -2.71 4.16
CA ARG A 25 -13.01 -1.45 4.85
C ARG A 25 -11.59 -0.96 4.54
N TRP A 26 -11.41 0.35 4.62
CA TRP A 26 -10.13 1.04 4.46
C TRP A 26 -9.65 1.51 5.83
N GLU A 27 -8.55 0.95 6.31
CA GLU A 27 -8.00 1.25 7.63
C GLU A 27 -6.68 2.03 7.49
N PRO A 28 -6.55 3.26 8.02
CA PRO A 28 -5.26 3.89 8.20
C PRO A 28 -4.37 3.05 9.12
N ARG A 29 -3.08 2.93 8.80
CA ARG A 29 -2.11 2.18 9.61
C ARG A 29 -0.94 3.05 10.00
N ALA A 30 -0.28 2.66 11.08
CA ALA A 30 1.02 3.22 11.39
C ALA A 30 2.04 2.75 10.33
N ALA A 31 2.95 3.64 9.94
CA ALA A 31 4.03 3.32 9.00
C ALA A 31 4.83 2.08 9.44
N GLY A 32 4.99 1.86 10.74
CA GLY A 32 5.69 0.70 11.29
C GLY A 32 5.06 -0.66 10.92
N ASP A 33 3.74 -0.73 10.76
CA ASP A 33 3.06 -1.98 10.40
C ASP A 33 3.39 -2.41 8.96
N VAL A 34 3.29 -1.45 8.02
CA VAL A 34 3.63 -1.67 6.61
C VAL A 34 5.14 -1.83 6.43
N GLY A 35 5.92 -1.03 7.16
CA GLY A 35 7.38 -1.08 7.16
C GLY A 35 7.91 -2.45 7.56
N ARG A 36 7.44 -3.05 8.66
CA ARG A 36 7.87 -4.41 9.04
C ARG A 36 7.65 -5.42 7.90
N MET A 37 6.50 -5.36 7.23
CA MET A 37 6.20 -6.31 6.15
C MET A 37 7.00 -6.02 4.87
N LEU A 38 7.21 -4.75 4.52
CA LEU A 38 8.10 -4.36 3.43
C LEU A 38 9.53 -4.83 3.70
N LEU A 39 10.04 -4.65 4.91
CA LEU A 39 11.39 -5.06 5.27
C LEU A 39 11.56 -6.57 5.24
N VAL A 40 10.59 -7.33 5.77
CA VAL A 40 10.62 -8.79 5.67
C VAL A 40 10.64 -9.21 4.20
N ASN A 41 9.75 -8.68 3.36
CA ASN A 41 9.65 -9.14 1.97
C ASN A 41 10.77 -8.61 1.06
N ALA A 42 11.31 -7.42 1.32
CA ALA A 42 12.32 -6.79 0.46
C ALA A 42 13.75 -7.15 0.89
N LEU A 43 14.02 -7.29 2.19
CA LEU A 43 15.38 -7.58 2.68
C LEU A 43 15.75 -9.07 2.59
N LEU A 44 14.76 -9.97 2.67
CA LEU A 44 15.00 -11.41 2.53
C LEU A 44 15.69 -11.80 1.21
N PRO A 45 15.27 -11.30 0.04
CA PRO A 45 15.92 -11.62 -1.23
C PRO A 45 17.24 -10.87 -1.46
N GLU A 46 17.52 -9.80 -0.71
CA GLU A 46 18.70 -8.96 -0.99
C GLU A 46 19.96 -9.45 -0.25
N ALA A 47 20.94 -9.90 -1.04
CA ALA A 47 22.13 -10.58 -0.55
C ALA A 47 23.19 -9.63 0.03
N THR A 48 23.24 -8.38 -0.43
CA THR A 48 24.34 -7.47 -0.10
C THR A 48 23.96 -6.48 1.02
N PRO A 49 24.90 -6.11 1.90
CA PRO A 49 24.67 -5.06 2.89
C PRO A 49 24.30 -3.70 2.26
N ALA A 50 24.93 -3.35 1.14
CA ALA A 50 24.65 -2.11 0.41
C ALA A 50 23.23 -2.10 -0.17
N GLY A 51 22.80 -3.19 -0.81
CA GLY A 51 21.44 -3.35 -1.32
C GLY A 51 20.39 -3.27 -0.21
N ARG A 52 20.63 -3.92 0.93
CA ARG A 52 19.75 -3.81 2.11
C ARG A 52 19.64 -2.37 2.62
N GLY A 53 20.76 -1.65 2.69
CA GLY A 53 20.78 -0.23 3.07
C GLY A 53 19.97 0.64 2.10
N GLY A 54 20.10 0.39 0.79
CA GLY A 54 19.31 1.07 -0.23
C GLY A 54 17.81 0.81 -0.10
N LEU A 55 17.42 -0.45 0.11
CA LEU A 55 16.01 -0.83 0.32
C LEU A 55 15.42 -0.22 1.59
N LEU A 56 16.18 -0.18 2.69
CA LEU A 56 15.79 0.49 3.93
C LEU A 56 15.54 1.99 3.68
N GLY A 57 16.44 2.67 2.99
CA GLY A 57 16.30 4.08 2.64
C GLY A 57 15.08 4.34 1.75
N ALA A 58 14.87 3.52 0.73
CA ALA A 58 13.72 3.62 -0.16
C ALA A 58 12.40 3.37 0.57
N ALA A 59 12.33 2.35 1.43
CA ALA A 59 11.14 2.06 2.23
C ALA A 59 10.84 3.18 3.23
N GLY A 60 11.88 3.76 3.85
CA GLY A 60 11.74 4.91 4.73
C GLY A 60 11.14 6.12 4.02
N ARG A 61 11.65 6.46 2.83
CA ARG A 61 11.11 7.56 2.00
C ARG A 61 9.65 7.29 1.62
N LEU A 62 9.37 6.10 1.09
CA LEU A 62 8.01 5.70 0.71
C LEU A 62 7.02 5.88 1.85
N LEU A 63 7.35 5.41 3.05
CA LEU A 63 6.47 5.48 4.22
C LEU A 63 6.37 6.89 4.83
N SER A 64 7.26 7.80 4.46
CA SER A 64 7.17 9.22 4.86
C SER A 64 6.31 10.06 3.90
N GLU A 65 6.21 9.65 2.64
CA GLU A 65 5.53 10.40 1.58
C GLU A 65 4.14 9.83 1.23
N VAL A 66 3.91 8.54 1.49
CA VAL A 66 2.72 7.81 1.06
C VAL A 66 1.97 7.24 2.26
N SER A 67 0.65 7.41 2.27
CA SER A 67 -0.21 6.97 3.37
C SER A 67 -0.17 5.44 3.57
N PRO A 68 0.21 4.94 4.77
CA PRO A 68 0.18 3.52 5.08
C PRO A 68 -1.24 3.05 5.41
N VAL A 69 -1.72 1.99 4.75
CA VAL A 69 -3.11 1.52 4.89
C VAL A 69 -3.24 0.01 4.98
N ARG A 70 -4.41 -0.46 5.40
CA ARG A 70 -4.86 -1.83 5.21
C ARG A 70 -6.20 -1.81 4.49
N LEU A 71 -6.25 -2.48 3.35
CA LEU A 71 -7.50 -2.79 2.67
C LEU A 71 -7.95 -4.16 3.15
N VAL A 72 -9.05 -4.18 3.90
CA VAL A 72 -9.76 -5.42 4.20
C VAL A 72 -10.82 -5.60 3.14
N PHE A 73 -10.83 -6.76 2.48
CA PHE A 73 -11.88 -7.11 1.51
C PHE A 73 -12.86 -8.11 2.14
N ALA A 74 -14.10 -8.11 1.66
CA ALA A 74 -15.07 -9.18 1.87
C ALA A 74 -14.83 -10.31 0.86
N ARG A 75 -15.20 -11.56 1.18
CA ARG A 75 -14.98 -12.72 0.28
C ARG A 75 -15.76 -12.59 -1.01
N ASP A 76 -17.04 -12.26 -0.84
CA ASP A 76 -18.07 -12.41 -1.87
C ASP A 76 -18.64 -11.05 -2.30
N ALA A 77 -17.99 -9.95 -1.92
CA ALA A 77 -18.43 -8.60 -2.24
C ALA A 77 -17.27 -7.71 -2.68
N SER A 78 -17.56 -6.81 -3.64
CA SER A 78 -16.59 -5.86 -4.17
C SER A 78 -16.18 -4.81 -3.13
N ALA A 79 -14.87 -4.51 -3.06
CA ALA A 79 -14.33 -3.40 -2.28
C ALA A 79 -14.31 -2.05 -3.05
N ALA A 80 -14.88 -2.00 -4.25
CA ALA A 80 -14.77 -0.82 -5.14
C ALA A 80 -15.30 0.47 -4.51
N ALA A 81 -16.47 0.42 -3.85
CA ALA A 81 -17.04 1.60 -3.20
C ALA A 81 -16.15 2.13 -2.06
N VAL A 82 -15.53 1.22 -1.30
CA VAL A 82 -14.58 1.56 -0.23
C VAL A 82 -13.33 2.23 -0.81
N LEU A 83 -12.79 1.68 -1.90
CA LEU A 83 -11.62 2.24 -2.58
C LEU A 83 -11.89 3.62 -3.18
N GLN A 84 -13.03 3.77 -3.87
CA GLN A 84 -13.41 5.05 -4.47
C GLN A 84 -13.61 6.12 -3.39
N GLY A 85 -14.30 5.79 -2.29
CA GLY A 85 -14.50 6.72 -1.18
C GLY A 85 -13.19 7.12 -0.49
N ALA A 86 -12.25 6.18 -0.33
CA ALA A 86 -10.95 6.48 0.28
C ALA A 86 -10.05 7.35 -0.62
N LEU A 87 -10.02 7.06 -1.93
CA LEU A 87 -9.13 7.75 -2.88
C LEU A 87 -9.68 9.08 -3.39
N ALA A 88 -11.00 9.31 -3.32
CA ALA A 88 -11.60 10.59 -3.68
C ALA A 88 -11.36 11.69 -2.63
N ASN A 89 -11.03 11.32 -1.39
CA ASN A 89 -10.85 12.23 -0.25
C ASN A 89 -9.38 12.43 0.16
N GLY A 90 -8.43 12.00 -0.68
CA GLY A 90 -6.98 12.05 -0.41
C GLY A 90 -6.18 12.92 -1.37
#